data_AF-A0A537FGC0-F1
#
_entry.id   AF-A0A537FGC0-F1
#
_cell.length_a   1.000
_cell.length_b   1.000
_cell.length_c   1.000
_cell.angle_alpha   90.00
_cell.angle_beta   90.00
_cell.angle_gamma   90.00
#
_symmetry.space_group_name_H-M   'P 1'
#
loop_
_entity.id
_entity.type
_entity.pdbx_description
1 polymer ?
#
loop_
_entity_poly.entity_id
_entity_poly.type
_entity_poly.pdbx_seq_one_letter_code
_entity_poly.pdbx_strand_id
1 'polypeptide(L)'
;MEGDRTASHEKVKLFLGRYPEYEKTLRLAVAHEEAEGSSDGQGWQWHDVDTHPTKLIRLVTEGIARISLRSRQATYYLLRERTIVKKSLNELS
;
A
#
# COMPACT_ATOMS: atom_id res chain seq x y z
N MET A 1 -8.53 20.54 9.24
CA MET A 1 -9.32 19.34 9.58
C MET A 1 -8.70 18.15 8.86
N GLU A 2 -7.70 17.51 9.47
CA GLU A 2 -7.12 16.24 9.00
C GLU A 2 -7.94 15.10 9.61
N GLY A 3 -9.15 14.91 9.10
CA GLY A 3 -10.00 13.79 9.49
C GLY A 3 -9.44 12.50 8.90
N ASP A 4 -8.86 11.68 9.78
CA ASP A 4 -8.71 10.24 9.68
C ASP A 4 -8.34 9.66 8.30
N ARG A 5 -7.04 9.68 7.98
CA ARG A 5 -6.48 8.92 6.85
C ARG A 5 -5.93 7.58 7.33
N THR A 6 -6.68 6.82 8.13
CA THR A 6 -6.33 5.41 8.37
C THR A 6 -6.91 4.51 7.27
N ALA A 7 -6.17 3.45 6.96
CA ALA A 7 -6.62 2.41 6.05
C ALA A 7 -7.46 1.42 6.87
N SER A 8 -8.75 1.68 7.02
CA SER A 8 -9.67 0.76 7.69
C SER A 8 -9.95 -0.48 6.84
N HIS A 9 -10.35 -1.56 7.50
CA HIS A 9 -10.60 -2.85 6.84
C HIS A 9 -11.69 -2.75 5.75
N GLU A 10 -12.79 -2.06 6.07
CA GLU A 10 -13.89 -1.84 5.13
C GLU A 10 -13.47 -1.00 3.92
N LYS A 11 -12.62 0.01 4.14
CA LYS A 11 -12.08 0.84 3.05
C LYS A 11 -11.23 0.01 2.10
N VAL A 12 -10.33 -0.84 2.62
CA VAL A 12 -9.49 -1.69 1.79
C VAL A 12 -10.35 -2.68 0.99
N LYS A 13 -11.38 -3.29 1.61
CA LYS A 13 -12.33 -4.16 0.90
C LYS A 13 -13.12 -3.44 -0.18
N LEU A 14 -13.68 -2.27 0.11
CA LEU A 14 -14.43 -1.47 -0.86
C LEU A 14 -13.53 -1.06 -2.04
N PHE A 15 -12.29 -0.68 -1.75
CA PHE A 15 -11.30 -0.34 -2.76
C PHE A 15 -10.98 -1.53 -3.66
N LEU A 16 -10.71 -2.70 -3.08
CA LEU A 16 -10.42 -3.92 -3.83
C LEU A 16 -11.62 -4.43 -4.63
N GLY A 17 -12.84 -4.25 -4.12
CA GLY A 17 -14.06 -4.52 -4.88
C GLY A 17 -14.23 -3.61 -6.11
N ARG A 18 -13.71 -2.37 -6.05
CA ARG A 18 -13.75 -1.41 -7.16
C ARG A 18 -12.56 -1.55 -8.11
N TYR A 19 -11.41 -1.94 -7.58
CA TYR A 19 -10.14 -2.04 -8.29
C TYR A 19 -9.42 -3.36 -7.93
N PRO A 20 -9.94 -4.51 -8.41
CA PRO A 20 -9.38 -5.82 -8.07
C PRO A 20 -7.93 -5.98 -8.56
N GLU A 21 -7.50 -5.21 -9.57
CA GLU A 21 -6.12 -5.25 -10.07
C GLU A 21 -5.06 -4.83 -9.04
N TYR A 22 -5.45 -4.16 -7.95
CA TYR A 22 -4.55 -3.75 -6.88
C TYR A 22 -4.29 -4.85 -5.85
N GLU A 23 -5.00 -5.97 -5.92
CA GLU A 23 -4.80 -7.09 -5.01
C GLU A 23 -3.35 -7.60 -5.05
N LYS A 24 -2.81 -7.81 -6.27
CA LYS A 24 -1.41 -8.21 -6.46
C LYS A 24 -0.45 -7.17 -5.88
N THR A 25 -0.69 -5.89 -6.15
CA THR A 25 0.12 -4.78 -5.66
C THR A 25 0.17 -4.76 -4.12
N LEU A 26 -0.99 -4.86 -3.46
CA LEU A 26 -1.05 -4.83 -1.99
C LEU A 26 -0.45 -6.09 -1.37
N ARG A 27 -0.58 -7.28 -1.99
CA ARG A 27 0.12 -8.48 -1.53
C ARG A 27 1.63 -8.32 -1.58
N LEU A 28 2.17 -7.80 -2.69
CA LEU A 28 3.61 -7.55 -2.82
C LEU A 28 4.09 -6.50 -1.83
N ALA A 29 3.31 -5.43 -1.63
CA ALA A 29 3.60 -4.39 -0.64
C ALA A 29 3.69 -4.97 0.79
N VAL A 30 2.72 -5.80 1.18
CA VAL A 30 2.73 -6.50 2.48
C VAL A 30 3.94 -7.43 2.59
N ALA A 31 4.22 -8.22 1.56
CA ALA A 31 5.37 -9.12 1.55
C ALA A 31 6.70 -8.36 1.70
N HIS A 32 6.86 -7.23 1.02
CA HIS A 32 8.04 -6.38 1.15
C HIS A 32 8.17 -5.79 2.56
N GLU A 33 7.08 -5.32 3.17
CA GLU A 33 7.09 -4.80 4.55
C GLU A 33 7.23 -5.89 5.63
N GLU A 34 7.09 -7.17 5.27
CA GLU A 34 7.32 -8.31 6.18
C GLU A 34 8.67 -9.01 5.94
N ALA A 35 9.35 -8.74 4.82
CA ALA A 35 10.64 -9.35 4.50
C ALA A 35 11.74 -8.89 5.47
N GLU A 36 12.48 -9.85 6.03
CA GLU A 36 13.63 -9.55 6.90
C GLU A 36 14.70 -8.76 6.13
N GLY A 37 15.11 -7.61 6.68
CA GLY A 37 16.10 -6.71 6.06
C GLY A 37 15.49 -5.51 5.32
N SER A 38 14.18 -5.46 5.15
CA SER A 38 13.49 -4.20 4.82
C SER A 38 13.73 -3.23 5.95
N SER A 39 14.42 -2.12 5.69
CA SER A 39 14.63 -1.07 6.69
C SER A 39 13.27 -0.53 7.11
N ASP A 40 12.82 -0.92 8.31
CA ASP A 40 11.54 -0.55 8.90
C ASP A 40 11.37 0.98 8.84
N GLY A 41 10.69 1.46 7.80
CA GLY A 41 10.45 2.89 7.57
C GLY A 41 10.86 3.44 6.21
N GLN A 42 11.73 2.77 5.44
CA GLN A 42 12.05 3.25 4.08
C GLN A 42 10.86 3.03 3.13
N GLY A 43 10.23 1.86 3.21
CA GLY A 43 9.10 1.49 2.37
C GLY A 43 9.50 0.88 1.03
N TRP A 44 8.51 0.62 0.18
CA TRP A 44 8.64 -0.04 -1.13
C TRP A 44 8.48 0.94 -2.29
N GLN A 45 9.00 0.58 -3.45
CA GLN A 45 8.93 1.34 -4.69
C GLN A 45 8.03 0.63 -5.71
N TRP A 46 7.85 1.27 -6.87
CA TRP A 46 6.98 0.78 -7.94
C TRP A 46 7.40 -0.57 -8.53
N HIS A 47 8.71 -0.85 -8.56
CA HIS A 47 9.24 -2.11 -9.09
C HIS A 47 9.11 -3.24 -8.06
N ASP A 48 9.21 -2.94 -6.76
CA ASP A 48 9.02 -3.91 -5.68
C ASP A 48 7.60 -4.50 -5.66
N VAL A 49 6.61 -3.74 -6.13
CA VAL A 49 5.20 -4.14 -6.19
C VAL A 49 4.68 -4.36 -7.61
N ASP A 50 5.58 -4.41 -8.60
CA ASP A 50 5.27 -4.67 -10.02
C ASP A 50 4.08 -3.83 -10.53
N THR A 51 4.06 -2.54 -10.20
CA THR A 51 2.92 -1.66 -10.47
C THR A 51 3.36 -0.28 -10.94
N HIS A 52 2.78 0.19 -12.05
CA HIS A 52 3.12 1.50 -12.62
C HIS A 52 2.91 2.65 -11.62
N PRO A 53 3.83 3.64 -11.52
CA PRO A 53 3.77 4.73 -10.53
C PRO A 53 2.42 5.47 -10.45
N THR A 54 1.76 5.70 -11.59
CA THR A 54 0.45 6.38 -11.66
C THR A 54 -0.64 5.64 -10.86
N LYS A 55 -0.59 4.30 -10.82
CA LYS A 55 -1.52 3.49 -10.02
C LYS A 55 -1.24 3.65 -8.53
N LEU A 56 0.03 3.76 -8.14
CA LEU A 56 0.41 3.95 -6.73
C LEU A 56 -0.09 5.27 -6.15
N ILE A 57 -0.20 6.32 -6.97
CA ILE A 57 -0.82 7.57 -6.54
C ILE A 57 -2.26 7.35 -6.08
N ARG A 58 -3.01 6.43 -6.70
CA ARG A 58 -4.37 6.09 -6.28
C ARG A 58 -4.41 5.51 -4.87
N LEU A 59 -3.46 4.63 -4.54
CA LEU A 59 -3.34 4.08 -3.17
C LEU A 59 -3.11 5.19 -2.13
N VAL A 60 -2.35 6.23 -2.52
CA VAL A 60 -2.10 7.40 -1.67
C VAL A 60 -3.35 8.28 -1.54
N THR A 61 -4.07 8.53 -2.63
CA THR A 61 -5.29 9.36 -2.60
C THR A 61 -6.43 8.71 -1.83
N GLU A 62 -6.57 7.38 -1.92
CA GLU A 62 -7.55 6.60 -1.15
C GLU A 62 -7.14 6.43 0.32
N GLY A 63 -5.90 6.78 0.66
CA GLY A 63 -5.37 6.70 2.02
C GLY A 63 -5.01 5.28 2.47
N ILE A 64 -4.78 4.37 1.53
CA ILE A 64 -4.31 2.99 1.80
C ILE A 64 -2.79 2.98 2.01
N ALA A 65 -2.08 3.78 1.20
CA ALA A 65 -0.64 4.00 1.32
C ALA A 65 -0.33 5.47 1.59
N ARG A 66 0.93 5.75 1.93
CA ARG A 66 1.50 7.09 2.02
C ARG A 66 2.88 7.10 1.38
N ILE A 67 3.30 8.27 0.92
CA ILE A 67 4.70 8.49 0.52
C ILE A 67 5.53 8.59 1.81
N SER A 68 6.52 7.72 1.95
CA SER A 68 7.46 7.76 3.09
C SER A 68 8.60 8.72 2.79
N LEU A 69 9.24 8.54 1.64
CA LEU A 69 10.37 9.34 1.19
C LEU A 69 10.24 9.61 -0.31
N ARG A 70 10.54 10.85 -0.72
CA ARG A 70 10.66 11.22 -2.13
C ARG A 70 12.05 11.79 -2.36
N SER A 71 12.82 11.14 -3.23
CA SER A 71 14.09 11.63 -3.74
C SER A 71 13.97 12.02 -5.22
N ARG A 72 15.04 12.59 -5.80
CA ARG A 72 15.07 12.92 -7.25
C ARG A 72 15.00 11.68 -8.15
N GLN A 73 15.38 10.51 -7.62
CA GLN A 73 15.51 9.27 -8.40
C GLN A 73 14.41 8.26 -8.07
N ALA A 74 13.78 8.36 -6.89
CA ALA A 74 12.76 7.40 -6.48
C ALA A 74 11.72 7.97 -5.51
N THR A 75 10.55 7.34 -5.51
CA THR A 75 9.51 7.55 -4.50
C THR A 75 9.27 6.25 -3.77
N TYR A 76 9.32 6.32 -2.45
CA TYR A 76 9.05 5.20 -1.56
C TYR A 76 7.68 5.37 -0.91
N TYR A 77 6.98 4.26 -0.77
CA TYR A 77 5.64 4.17 -0.23
C TYR A 77 5.60 3.23 0.97
N LEU A 78 4.70 3.52 1.90
CA LEU A 78 4.38 2.65 3.03
C LEU A 78 2.88 2.45 3.10
N LEU A 79 2.46 1.26 3.48
CA LEU A 79 1.08 1.00 3.87
C LEU A 79 0.79 1.75 5.17
N ARG A 80 -0.39 2.37 5.26
CA ARG A 80 -0.76 3.10 6.48
C ARG A 80 -1.12 2.17 7.63
N GLU A 81 -1.74 1.03 7.33
CA GLU A 81 -2.15 0.01 8.29
C GLU A 81 -1.87 -1.38 7.71
N ARG A 82 -0.60 -1.77 7.65
CA ARG A 82 -0.16 -3.04 7.04
C ARG A 82 -0.98 -4.23 7.54
N THR A 83 -1.18 -4.34 8.85
CA THR A 83 -1.93 -5.44 9.48
C THR A 83 -3.38 -5.51 8.99
N ILE A 84 -4.02 -4.36 8.82
CA ILE A 84 -5.39 -4.26 8.30
C ILE A 84 -5.44 -4.62 6.82
N VAL A 85 -4.49 -4.11 6.02
CA VAL A 85 -4.38 -4.44 4.60
C VAL A 85 -4.19 -5.93 4.40
N LYS A 86 -3.27 -6.56 5.14
CA LYS A 86 -3.02 -8.00 5.14
C LYS A 86 -4.28 -8.79 5.49
N LYS A 87 -4.96 -8.42 6.58
CA LYS A 87 -6.21 -9.08 6.99
C LYS A 87 -7.27 -8.99 5.89
N SER A 88 -7.43 -7.82 5.30
CA SER A 88 -8.40 -7.60 4.21
C SER A 88 -8.12 -8.48 3.00
N LEU A 89 -6.85 -8.63 2.62
CA LEU A 89 -6.42 -9.49 1.50
C LEU A 89 -6.66 -10.97 1.77
N ASN A 90 -6.50 -11.42 3.02
CA ASN A 90 -6.73 -12.81 3.40
C ASN A 90 -8.22 -13.16 3.43
N GLU A 91 -9.10 -12.20 3.74
CA GLU A 91 -10.56 -12.40 3.74
C GLU A 91 -11.19 -12.34 2.34
N LEU A 92 -10.43 -11.94 1.32
CA LEU A 92 -10.82 -11.96 -0.10
C LEU A 92 -10.45 -13.27 -0.80
N SER A 93 -9.63 -14.11 -0.17
CA SER A 93 -9.05 -15.32 -0.76
C SER A 93 -9.78 -16.60 -0.40
#